data_AF-A0A6B2SUD5-F1
#
_entry.id   AF-A0A6B2SUD5-F1
#
_cell.length_a   1.000
_cell.length_b   1.000
_cell.length_c   1.000
_cell.angle_alpha   90.00
_cell.angle_beta   90.00
_cell.angle_gamma   90.00
#
_symmetry.space_group_name_H-M   'P 1'
#
loop_
_entity.id
_entity.type
_entity.pdbx_description
1 polymer ?
#
loop_
_entity_poly.entity_id
_entity_poly.type
_entity_poly.pdbx_seq_one_letter_code
_entity_poly.pdbx_strand_id
1 'polypeptide(L)'
;ARALPLYVASLRAPEPELIDELRAADTIVTTVLAAGGTKPAEASAGGDDESWDAGALTGLDVPILQALCLTGSRSAWEENDEGVSPLDAASQIAVPEFDGRLITVPFSFKEIDEDGLPAYVADAERAARVAGIAVRHARLRHIPAADKRLALVLSAYPTKHSRIGNAVGLDTPASAVRLLRRLRAEGYDFGPEADIPGLVSGDGDELIRALIDAGGHDQDWLTEEQLAANPVRIPAADYKRWYATLPQELRDSVEEHWGPPPGEMFLDRSRVGDGGDPEGDIVLAALRRGNLLILIQPPRGFGENPIAIYHDPDLPPSHHYLAAYRWIAAPAADNGFGADAMIHLGKHGNLEWLPGKNAGLSAACGPDAALGDLPLIYPFLVNDPGEGTQAKRRVHATLIDHLVPPMARADSYGDIARLEQLLDEYAQISSMDPAKLPAIRAQIWTLIQAAKLDHDLGLEQRPDDDGFDDFLLHVDGWLCEIKDMQIRDGLHVLGNPPAGADRVNLVLAVLRARQIWGGTTALPGLREALGLDESAATRVTADEAEATAR
;
A
#
# COMPACT_ATOMS: atom_id res chain seq x y z
N ALA A 1 -22.45 7.20 -21.69
CA ALA A 1 -21.34 8.18 -21.75
C ALA A 1 -21.34 8.86 -23.10
N ARG A 2 -20.85 10.10 -23.19
CA ARG A 2 -20.71 10.85 -24.45
C ARG A 2 -19.23 11.19 -24.62
N ALA A 3 -18.62 10.73 -25.71
CA ALA A 3 -17.22 11.04 -26.01
C ALA A 3 -17.09 12.48 -26.54
N LEU A 4 -16.01 13.16 -26.16
CA LEU A 4 -15.60 14.48 -26.65
C LEU A 4 -14.15 14.38 -27.13
N PRO A 5 -13.89 13.94 -28.36
CA PRO A 5 -12.54 13.80 -28.88
C PRO A 5 -11.95 15.18 -29.21
N LEU A 6 -10.82 15.51 -28.59
CA LEU A 6 -10.07 16.75 -28.81
C LEU A 6 -8.63 16.40 -29.18
N TYR A 7 -8.05 17.10 -30.14
CA TYR A 7 -6.63 16.98 -30.48
C TYR A 7 -5.89 18.23 -30.04
N VAL A 8 -4.66 18.04 -29.55
CA VAL A 8 -3.81 19.13 -29.05
C VAL A 8 -2.35 18.81 -29.33
N ALA A 9 -1.53 19.85 -29.52
CA ALA A 9 -0.08 19.67 -29.65
C ALA A 9 0.58 19.30 -28.31
N SER A 10 0.14 19.90 -27.21
CA SER A 10 0.63 19.63 -25.86
C SER A 10 -0.36 20.09 -24.79
N LEU A 11 -0.44 19.35 -23.67
CA LEU A 11 -1.17 19.78 -22.47
C LEU A 11 -0.31 20.58 -21.48
N ARG A 12 0.99 20.82 -21.78
CA ARG A 12 1.89 21.63 -20.91
C ARG A 12 1.55 23.12 -20.94
N ALA A 13 1.15 23.61 -22.11
CA ALA A 13 0.73 25.00 -22.31
C ALA A 13 -0.56 24.98 -23.15
N PRO A 14 -1.66 24.44 -22.59
CA PRO A 14 -2.89 24.24 -23.33
C PRO A 14 -3.50 25.60 -23.69
N GLU A 15 -4.08 25.70 -24.89
CA GLU A 15 -4.81 26.90 -25.29
C GLU A 15 -5.99 27.15 -24.34
N PRO A 16 -6.30 28.40 -23.97
CA PRO A 16 -7.42 28.71 -23.06
C PRO A 16 -8.76 28.11 -23.53
N GLU A 17 -9.01 28.12 -24.84
CA GLU A 17 -10.21 27.55 -25.43
C GLU A 17 -10.31 26.04 -25.22
N LEU A 18 -9.17 25.33 -25.22
CA LEU A 18 -9.13 23.89 -24.91
C LEU A 18 -9.53 23.63 -23.46
N ILE A 19 -9.03 24.45 -22.52
CA ILE A 19 -9.39 24.32 -21.10
C ILE A 19 -10.89 24.57 -20.90
N ASP A 20 -11.46 25.57 -21.57
CA ASP A 20 -12.89 25.85 -21.50
C ASP A 20 -13.74 24.68 -22.02
N GLU A 21 -13.33 24.02 -23.11
CA GLU A 21 -13.99 22.81 -23.61
C GLU A 21 -13.83 21.61 -22.65
N LEU A 22 -12.64 21.43 -22.06
CA LEU A 22 -12.37 20.35 -21.10
C LEU A 22 -13.20 20.46 -19.82
N ARG A 23 -13.62 21.67 -19.41
CA ARG A 23 -14.52 21.85 -18.25
C ARG A 23 -15.88 21.19 -18.40
N ALA A 24 -16.30 20.86 -19.63
CA ALA A 24 -17.55 20.14 -19.86
C ALA A 24 -17.41 18.61 -19.62
N ALA A 25 -16.19 18.10 -19.48
CA ALA A 25 -15.93 16.68 -19.27
C ALA A 25 -15.98 16.31 -17.79
N ASP A 26 -16.54 15.14 -17.47
CA ASP A 26 -16.54 14.58 -16.10
C ASP A 26 -15.25 13.82 -15.77
N THR A 27 -14.49 13.44 -16.80
CA THR A 27 -13.19 12.76 -16.73
C THR A 27 -12.45 12.98 -18.04
N ILE A 28 -11.12 12.91 -18.00
CA ILE A 28 -10.28 13.07 -19.18
C ILE A 28 -9.48 11.80 -19.40
N VAL A 29 -9.57 11.25 -20.61
CA VAL A 29 -8.65 10.20 -21.08
C VAL A 29 -7.63 10.86 -21.99
N THR A 30 -6.35 10.78 -21.64
CA THR A 30 -5.26 11.42 -22.38
C THR A 30 -4.26 10.38 -22.88
N THR A 31 -3.75 10.63 -24.08
CA THR A 31 -2.74 9.82 -24.76
C THR A 31 -1.44 10.61 -25.01
N VAL A 32 -1.38 11.87 -24.57
CA VAL A 32 -0.21 12.73 -24.72
C VAL A 32 0.73 12.64 -23.52
N LEU A 33 1.95 13.14 -23.67
CA LEU A 33 2.95 13.21 -22.61
C LEU A 33 2.47 14.05 -21.41
N ALA A 34 3.25 13.96 -20.32
CA ALA A 34 3.02 14.75 -19.12
C ALA A 34 3.07 16.27 -19.39
N ALA A 35 2.29 17.01 -18.59
CA ALA A 35 2.06 18.43 -18.71
C ALA A 35 2.97 19.23 -17.78
N GLY A 36 3.29 18.73 -16.58
CA GLY A 36 3.88 19.57 -15.54
C GLY A 36 5.31 20.04 -15.77
N GLY A 37 6.10 19.36 -16.61
CA GLY A 37 7.47 19.78 -16.89
C GLY A 37 8.19 18.96 -17.96
N THR A 38 9.45 19.30 -18.21
CA THR A 38 10.38 18.57 -19.11
C THR A 38 11.48 17.83 -18.37
N LYS A 39 11.66 18.09 -17.07
CA LYS A 39 12.79 17.61 -16.27
C LYS A 39 12.32 16.89 -14.99
N PRO A 40 11.71 15.70 -15.11
CA PRO A 40 11.19 14.97 -13.95
C PRO A 40 12.28 14.62 -12.92
N ALA A 41 13.54 14.48 -13.37
CA ALA A 41 14.67 14.21 -12.49
C ALA A 41 14.95 15.35 -11.48
N GLU A 42 14.63 16.59 -11.83
CA GLU A 42 14.80 17.76 -10.95
C GLU A 42 13.63 17.93 -9.97
N ALA A 43 12.46 17.31 -10.23
CA ALA A 43 11.21 17.52 -9.48
C ALA A 43 10.82 16.35 -8.56
N SER A 44 11.77 15.48 -8.22
CA SER A 44 11.57 14.35 -7.30
C SER A 44 11.94 14.71 -5.86
N ALA A 45 11.81 13.78 -4.91
CA ALA A 45 12.06 14.04 -3.49
C ALA A 45 13.43 14.70 -3.24
N GLY A 46 13.43 15.85 -2.55
CA GLY A 46 14.63 16.67 -2.28
C GLY A 46 15.06 17.59 -3.43
N GLY A 47 14.38 17.52 -4.59
CA GLY A 47 14.55 18.39 -5.74
C GLY A 47 13.72 19.68 -5.67
N ASP A 48 13.49 20.29 -6.82
CA ASP A 48 12.63 21.46 -7.05
C ASP A 48 11.26 20.98 -7.59
N ASP A 49 10.45 20.39 -6.72
CA ASP A 49 9.12 19.88 -7.07
C ASP A 49 8.14 20.98 -7.47
N GLU A 50 8.32 22.20 -6.96
CA GLU A 50 7.56 23.40 -7.39
C GLU A 50 7.76 23.73 -8.88
N SER A 51 8.85 23.27 -9.50
CA SER A 51 9.06 23.41 -10.94
C SER A 51 8.15 22.54 -11.80
N TRP A 52 7.46 21.56 -11.21
CA TRP A 52 6.51 20.69 -11.89
C TRP A 52 5.06 21.15 -11.64
N ASP A 53 4.45 21.80 -12.62
CA ASP A 53 3.12 22.37 -12.49
C ASP A 53 2.16 21.88 -13.57
N ALA A 54 1.29 20.92 -13.23
CA ALA A 54 0.19 20.50 -14.10
C ALA A 54 -0.92 21.57 -14.22
N GLY A 55 -0.89 22.61 -13.38
CA GLY A 55 -1.55 23.90 -13.49
C GLY A 55 -2.98 23.87 -13.98
N ALA A 56 -3.15 24.16 -15.28
CA ALA A 56 -4.44 24.26 -15.93
C ALA A 56 -5.28 22.97 -15.84
N LEU A 57 -4.64 21.81 -15.74
CA LEU A 57 -5.31 20.52 -15.58
C LEU A 57 -5.83 20.32 -14.15
N THR A 58 -5.07 20.75 -13.14
CA THR A 58 -5.47 20.67 -11.72
C THR A 58 -6.75 21.47 -11.45
N GLY A 59 -6.88 22.64 -12.09
CA GLY A 59 -8.06 23.50 -11.96
C GLY A 59 -9.36 22.92 -12.54
N LEU A 60 -9.30 21.81 -13.30
CA LEU A 60 -10.49 21.15 -13.84
C LEU A 60 -11.22 20.30 -12.81
N ASP A 61 -10.53 19.86 -11.75
CA ASP A 61 -11.10 19.01 -10.69
C ASP A 61 -11.81 17.74 -11.24
N VAL A 62 -11.20 17.06 -12.21
CA VAL A 62 -11.73 15.81 -12.78
C VAL A 62 -10.65 14.73 -12.83
N PRO A 63 -11.01 13.43 -12.77
CA PRO A 63 -10.03 12.38 -12.90
C PRO A 63 -9.41 12.40 -14.31
N ILE A 64 -8.07 12.39 -14.36
CA ILE A 64 -7.28 12.34 -15.59
C ILE A 64 -6.61 10.98 -15.69
N LEU A 65 -6.95 10.23 -16.73
CA LEU A 65 -6.51 8.87 -16.97
C LEU A 65 -5.56 8.83 -18.16
N GLN A 66 -4.40 8.22 -17.97
CA GLN A 66 -3.45 7.96 -19.03
C GLN A 66 -3.82 6.65 -19.73
N ALA A 67 -4.23 6.74 -20.99
CA ALA A 67 -4.45 5.59 -21.85
C ALA A 67 -3.20 5.35 -22.69
N LEU A 68 -2.64 4.14 -22.64
CA LEU A 68 -1.33 3.88 -23.24
C LEU A 68 -1.48 3.59 -24.74
N CYS A 69 -0.70 4.30 -25.54
CA CYS A 69 -0.56 4.09 -26.98
C CYS A 69 0.85 3.54 -27.22
N LEU A 70 1.04 2.22 -27.13
CA LEU A 70 2.39 1.64 -27.13
C LEU A 70 3.10 1.84 -28.45
N THR A 71 4.40 2.12 -28.39
CA THR A 71 5.21 2.42 -29.58
C THR A 71 5.72 1.17 -30.29
N GLY A 72 5.38 -0.02 -29.79
CA GLY A 72 5.56 -1.33 -30.43
C GLY A 72 4.25 -1.94 -30.91
N SER A 73 4.35 -3.06 -31.64
CA SER A 73 3.20 -3.80 -32.15
C SER A 73 2.43 -4.51 -31.02
N ARG A 74 1.17 -4.85 -31.30
CA ARG A 74 0.33 -5.62 -30.37
C ARG A 74 0.91 -7.00 -30.08
N SER A 75 1.48 -7.67 -31.09
CA SER A 75 2.13 -8.97 -30.92
C SER A 75 3.34 -8.91 -29.98
N ALA A 76 4.19 -7.89 -30.12
CA ALA A 76 5.35 -7.70 -29.25
C ALA A 76 4.93 -7.42 -27.80
N TRP A 77 3.79 -6.76 -27.61
CA TRP A 77 3.21 -6.57 -26.28
C TRP A 77 2.69 -7.88 -25.67
N GLU A 78 1.97 -8.69 -26.46
CA GLU A 78 1.44 -9.98 -26.00
C GLU A 78 2.56 -10.92 -25.52
N GLU A 79 3.65 -11.00 -26.28
CA GLU A 79 4.82 -11.87 -25.99
C GLU A 79 5.74 -11.34 -24.88
N ASN A 80 5.54 -10.11 -24.39
CA ASN A 80 6.42 -9.47 -23.41
C ASN A 80 5.81 -9.45 -22.00
N ASP A 81 6.41 -10.18 -21.06
CA ASP A 81 5.98 -10.22 -19.65
C ASP A 81 6.22 -8.89 -18.91
N GLU A 82 7.16 -8.05 -19.36
CA GLU A 82 7.30 -6.68 -18.83
C GLU A 82 6.09 -5.81 -19.21
N GLY A 83 5.44 -6.13 -20.33
CA GLY A 83 4.24 -5.47 -20.86
C GLY A 83 4.43 -4.07 -21.44
N VAL A 84 5.55 -3.40 -21.21
CA VAL A 84 5.86 -2.12 -21.88
C VAL A 84 7.35 -2.02 -22.19
N SER A 85 7.70 -1.25 -23.23
CA SER A 85 9.11 -0.94 -23.50
C SER A 85 9.66 0.03 -22.45
N PRO A 86 10.99 0.09 -22.21
CA PRO A 86 11.57 1.08 -21.29
C PRO A 86 11.23 2.53 -21.67
N LEU A 87 11.09 2.82 -22.98
CA LEU A 87 10.69 4.13 -23.47
C LEU A 87 9.24 4.46 -23.08
N ASP A 88 8.31 3.51 -23.28
CA ASP A 88 6.90 3.71 -22.93
C ASP A 88 6.70 3.74 -21.41
N ALA A 89 7.44 2.92 -20.66
CA ALA A 89 7.44 2.96 -19.20
C ALA A 89 7.86 4.33 -18.66
N ALA A 90 8.88 4.95 -19.24
CA ALA A 90 9.30 6.30 -18.85
C ALA A 90 8.27 7.35 -19.30
N SER A 91 7.95 7.38 -20.59
CA SER A 91 7.23 8.50 -21.22
C SER A 91 5.70 8.46 -21.04
N GLN A 92 5.11 7.27 -20.90
CA GLN A 92 3.67 7.07 -20.80
C GLN A 92 3.22 6.63 -19.41
N ILE A 93 4.12 6.26 -18.51
CA ILE A 93 3.76 5.83 -17.15
C ILE A 93 4.47 6.69 -16.10
N ALA A 94 5.77 6.54 -15.94
CA ALA A 94 6.52 7.13 -14.82
C ALA A 94 6.45 8.67 -14.81
N VAL A 95 6.63 9.33 -15.97
CA VAL A 95 6.57 10.80 -16.03
C VAL A 95 5.14 11.33 -15.92
N PRO A 96 4.12 10.74 -16.57
CA PRO A 96 2.71 11.08 -16.32
C PRO A 96 2.23 10.90 -14.87
N GLU A 97 2.87 10.06 -14.06
CA GLU A 97 2.56 9.95 -12.62
C GLU A 97 2.85 11.25 -11.86
N PHE A 98 3.82 12.06 -12.29
CA PHE A 98 4.11 13.38 -11.69
C PHE A 98 2.98 14.39 -11.89
N ASP A 99 2.18 14.24 -12.96
CA ASP A 99 0.95 15.03 -13.16
C ASP A 99 -0.21 14.57 -12.26
N GLY A 100 -0.04 13.47 -11.49
CA GLY A 100 -1.13 12.85 -10.74
C GLY A 100 -2.10 12.03 -11.60
N ARG A 101 -1.74 11.69 -12.85
CA ARG A 101 -2.61 10.89 -13.73
C ARG A 101 -2.77 9.46 -13.22
N LEU A 102 -3.97 8.91 -13.44
CA LEU A 102 -4.26 7.49 -13.20
C LEU A 102 -3.78 6.66 -14.38
N ILE A 103 -2.89 5.71 -14.14
CA ILE A 103 -2.35 4.84 -15.18
C ILE A 103 -3.35 3.72 -15.45
N THR A 104 -3.73 3.53 -16.72
CA THR A 104 -4.68 2.49 -17.15
C THR A 104 -3.97 1.36 -17.90
N VAL A 105 -4.46 0.98 -19.09
CA VAL A 105 -3.96 -0.13 -19.90
C VAL A 105 -3.64 0.34 -21.33
N PRO A 106 -2.82 -0.41 -22.09
CA PRO A 106 -2.62 -0.13 -23.50
C PRO A 106 -3.88 -0.44 -24.30
N PHE A 107 -4.40 0.56 -24.98
CA PHE A 107 -5.59 0.40 -25.83
C PHE A 107 -5.28 0.50 -27.33
N SER A 108 -4.08 0.94 -27.70
CA SER A 108 -3.65 0.98 -29.10
C SER A 108 -2.16 0.71 -29.22
N PHE A 109 -1.77 0.15 -30.36
CA PHE A 109 -0.42 -0.32 -30.63
C PHE A 109 0.05 0.24 -31.97
N LYS A 110 1.33 0.59 -32.06
CA LYS A 110 1.91 1.08 -33.30
C LYS A 110 2.19 -0.09 -34.23
N GLU A 111 1.52 -0.08 -35.37
CA GLU A 111 1.69 -1.05 -36.45
C GLU A 111 2.28 -0.34 -37.69
N ILE A 112 2.84 -1.13 -38.60
CA ILE A 112 3.30 -0.67 -39.91
C ILE A 112 2.29 -1.19 -40.95
N ASP A 113 1.70 -0.29 -41.72
CA ASP A 113 0.75 -0.67 -42.77
C ASP A 113 1.44 -1.21 -44.04
N GLU A 114 0.64 -1.59 -45.04
CA GLU A 114 1.12 -2.15 -46.31
C GLU A 114 2.03 -1.18 -47.10
N ASP A 115 1.88 0.13 -46.89
CA ASP A 115 2.68 1.19 -47.52
C ASP A 115 3.96 1.52 -46.71
N GLY A 116 4.19 0.86 -45.58
CA GLY A 116 5.33 1.09 -44.69
C GLY A 116 5.15 2.29 -43.77
N LEU A 117 3.94 2.84 -43.64
CA LEU A 117 3.64 3.98 -42.78
C LEU A 117 3.20 3.52 -41.38
N PRO A 118 3.62 4.23 -40.32
CA PRO A 118 3.19 3.90 -38.97
C PRO A 118 1.76 4.36 -38.71
N ALA A 119 0.92 3.46 -38.17
CA ALA A 119 -0.43 3.75 -37.74
C ALA A 119 -0.69 3.14 -36.35
N TYR A 120 -1.49 3.83 -35.52
CA TYR A 120 -1.95 3.25 -34.26
C TYR A 120 -3.24 2.48 -34.49
N VAL A 121 -3.22 1.18 -34.18
CA VAL A 121 -4.37 0.28 -34.28
C VAL A 121 -4.90 0.03 -32.87
N ALA A 122 -6.19 0.29 -32.66
CA ALA A 122 -6.83 0.09 -31.36
C ALA A 122 -7.19 -1.38 -31.12
N ASP A 123 -6.97 -1.85 -29.90
CA ASP A 123 -7.55 -3.10 -29.39
C ASP A 123 -8.89 -2.79 -28.74
N ALA A 124 -9.97 -3.37 -29.28
CA ALA A 124 -11.33 -3.05 -28.87
C ALA A 124 -11.64 -3.45 -27.42
N GLU A 125 -11.07 -4.55 -26.94
CA GLU A 125 -11.31 -5.04 -25.59
C GLU A 125 -10.55 -4.19 -24.56
N ARG A 126 -9.30 -3.83 -24.85
CA ARG A 126 -8.54 -2.90 -24.02
C ARG A 126 -9.10 -1.48 -24.05
N ALA A 127 -9.60 -1.01 -25.19
CA ALA A 127 -10.32 0.26 -25.28
C ALA A 127 -11.59 0.26 -24.41
N ALA A 128 -12.28 -0.87 -24.32
CA ALA A 128 -13.42 -1.03 -23.40
C ALA A 128 -12.99 -0.95 -21.94
N ARG A 129 -11.84 -1.52 -21.54
CA ARG A 129 -11.26 -1.38 -20.18
C ARG A 129 -10.98 0.10 -19.86
N VAL A 130 -10.27 0.82 -20.72
CA VAL A 130 -9.98 2.26 -20.51
C VAL A 130 -11.28 3.05 -20.39
N ALA A 131 -12.24 2.83 -21.28
CA ALA A 131 -13.53 3.50 -21.25
C ALA A 131 -14.34 3.14 -19.99
N GLY A 132 -14.29 1.88 -19.55
CA GLY A 132 -14.95 1.39 -18.34
C GLY A 132 -14.43 2.10 -17.09
N ILE A 133 -13.11 2.13 -16.90
CA ILE A 133 -12.46 2.84 -15.78
C ILE A 133 -12.84 4.33 -15.82
N ALA A 134 -12.72 4.98 -16.99
CA ALA A 134 -13.05 6.39 -17.17
C ALA A 134 -14.52 6.68 -16.80
N VAL A 135 -15.47 5.88 -17.30
CA VAL A 135 -16.90 6.06 -17.03
C VAL A 135 -17.23 5.80 -15.55
N ARG A 136 -16.61 4.81 -14.92
CA ARG A 136 -16.79 4.54 -13.49
C ARG A 136 -16.29 5.70 -12.64
N HIS A 137 -15.12 6.25 -12.95
CA HIS A 137 -14.58 7.45 -12.29
C HIS A 137 -15.49 8.68 -12.49
N ALA A 138 -15.90 8.96 -13.73
CA ALA A 138 -16.83 10.05 -14.05
C ALA A 138 -18.14 9.94 -13.24
N ARG A 139 -18.69 8.72 -13.16
CA ARG A 139 -19.96 8.44 -12.49
C ARG A 139 -19.91 8.77 -11.00
N LEU A 140 -18.75 8.66 -10.33
CA LEU A 140 -18.62 8.95 -8.89
C LEU A 140 -19.07 10.37 -8.54
N ARG A 141 -18.90 11.37 -9.43
CA ARG A 141 -19.35 12.75 -9.19
C ARG A 141 -20.88 12.89 -9.24
N HIS A 142 -21.56 11.98 -9.92
CA HIS A 142 -23.01 12.03 -10.19
C HIS A 142 -23.85 11.18 -9.24
N ILE A 143 -23.24 10.34 -8.41
CA ILE A 143 -23.96 9.54 -7.42
C ILE A 143 -24.04 10.34 -6.11
N PRO A 144 -25.23 10.59 -5.55
CA PRO A 144 -25.37 11.21 -4.23
C PRO A 144 -24.62 10.40 -3.17
N ALA A 145 -23.99 11.07 -2.19
CA ALA A 145 -23.20 10.40 -1.15
C ALA A 145 -23.98 9.28 -0.43
N ALA A 146 -25.27 9.51 -0.13
CA ALA A 146 -26.15 8.54 0.52
C ALA A 146 -26.35 7.25 -0.30
N ASP A 147 -26.27 7.33 -1.63
CA ASP A 147 -26.51 6.21 -2.54
C ASP A 147 -25.21 5.47 -2.94
N LYS A 148 -24.03 6.03 -2.60
CA LYS A 148 -22.73 5.46 -2.99
C LYS A 148 -22.43 4.17 -2.24
N ARG A 149 -22.13 3.12 -2.99
CA ARG A 149 -21.70 1.81 -2.47
C ARG A 149 -20.19 1.70 -2.39
N LEU A 150 -19.68 1.40 -1.20
CA LEU A 150 -18.25 1.29 -0.94
C LEU A 150 -17.88 -0.11 -0.45
N ALA A 151 -16.78 -0.64 -0.99
CA ALA A 151 -16.12 -1.82 -0.47
C ALA A 151 -14.81 -1.42 0.23
N LEU A 152 -14.70 -1.66 1.53
CA LEU A 152 -13.52 -1.44 2.36
C LEU A 152 -12.79 -2.76 2.59
N VAL A 153 -11.67 -2.96 1.92
CA VAL A 153 -10.86 -4.18 1.97
C VAL A 153 -9.71 -3.99 2.95
N LEU A 154 -9.56 -4.95 3.86
CA LEU A 154 -8.43 -5.05 4.79
C LEU A 154 -7.50 -6.17 4.37
N SER A 155 -6.21 -5.85 4.24
CA SER A 155 -5.16 -6.83 3.92
C SER A 155 -5.04 -7.89 5.03
N ALA A 156 -4.78 -9.14 4.65
CA ALA A 156 -4.56 -10.23 5.62
C ALA A 156 -3.54 -11.23 5.09
N TYR A 157 -2.28 -10.79 5.00
CA TYR A 157 -1.16 -11.64 4.60
C TYR A 157 -0.08 -11.74 5.69
N PRO A 158 0.31 -12.97 6.11
CA PRO A 158 -0.39 -14.25 5.89
C PRO A 158 -1.81 -14.27 6.48
N THR A 159 -2.64 -15.26 6.13
CA THR A 159 -4.11 -15.30 6.40
C THR A 159 -4.53 -15.56 7.85
N LYS A 160 -3.60 -15.40 8.80
CA LYS A 160 -3.86 -15.60 10.23
C LYS A 160 -4.67 -14.45 10.82
N HIS A 161 -5.53 -14.74 11.79
CA HIS A 161 -6.32 -13.71 12.48
C HIS A 161 -5.47 -12.58 13.07
N SER A 162 -4.26 -12.88 13.55
CA SER A 162 -3.31 -11.88 14.08
C SER A 162 -2.73 -10.93 13.02
N ARG A 163 -3.06 -11.13 11.74
CA ARG A 163 -2.55 -10.35 10.60
C ARG A 163 -3.66 -9.61 9.84
N ILE A 164 -4.90 -9.66 10.30
CA ILE A 164 -6.00 -8.92 9.67
C ILE A 164 -5.74 -7.41 9.82
N GLY A 165 -5.85 -6.68 8.72
CA GLY A 165 -5.54 -5.26 8.67
C GLY A 165 -4.05 -4.97 8.81
N ASN A 166 -3.17 -5.94 8.55
CA ASN A 166 -1.72 -5.70 8.60
C ASN A 166 -1.33 -4.62 7.57
N ALA A 167 -0.99 -3.44 8.09
CA ALA A 167 -0.48 -2.34 7.30
C ALA A 167 0.72 -1.71 8.00
N VAL A 168 1.82 -1.55 7.25
CA VAL A 168 3.09 -1.08 7.83
C VAL A 168 2.90 0.34 8.40
N GLY A 169 3.06 0.47 9.72
CA GLY A 169 3.03 1.78 10.39
C GLY A 169 1.65 2.44 10.50
N LEU A 170 0.57 1.72 10.16
CA LEU A 170 -0.80 2.21 10.23
C LEU A 170 -1.61 1.37 11.23
N ASP A 171 -2.36 2.03 12.10
CA ASP A 171 -3.42 1.42 12.89
C ASP A 171 -4.66 1.30 12.00
N THR A 172 -4.73 0.22 11.25
CA THR A 172 -5.80 -0.04 10.27
C THR A 172 -7.18 -0.09 10.93
N PRO A 173 -7.40 -0.77 12.09
CA PRO A 173 -8.70 -0.77 12.77
C PRO A 173 -9.18 0.62 13.16
N ALA A 174 -8.34 1.42 13.83
CA ALA A 174 -8.71 2.79 14.23
C ALA A 174 -8.92 3.70 13.01
N SER A 175 -8.07 3.54 11.98
CA SER A 175 -8.18 4.27 10.72
C SER A 175 -9.48 3.97 9.98
N ALA A 176 -9.92 2.70 9.96
CA ALA A 176 -11.17 2.28 9.36
C ALA A 176 -12.37 2.93 10.06
N VAL A 177 -12.43 2.84 11.39
CA VAL A 177 -13.51 3.45 12.18
C VAL A 177 -13.56 4.97 11.97
N ARG A 178 -12.41 5.64 11.98
CA ARG A 178 -12.33 7.08 11.74
C ARG A 178 -12.75 7.48 10.32
N LEU A 179 -12.33 6.71 9.32
CA LEU A 179 -12.72 6.91 7.93
C LEU A 179 -14.24 6.77 7.76
N LEU A 180 -14.82 5.70 8.32
CA LEU A 180 -16.27 5.46 8.24
C LEU A 180 -17.07 6.55 8.95
N ARG A 181 -16.62 7.03 10.12
CA ARG A 181 -17.24 8.19 10.80
C ARG A 181 -17.17 9.45 9.94
N ARG A 182 -16.03 9.72 9.31
CA ARG A 182 -15.88 10.88 8.42
C ARG A 182 -16.80 10.77 7.21
N LEU A 183 -16.85 9.62 6.54
CA LEU A 183 -17.74 9.39 5.39
C LEU A 183 -19.21 9.60 5.77
N ARG A 184 -19.66 9.11 6.92
CA ARG A 184 -21.03 9.38 7.39
C ARG A 184 -21.30 10.87 7.63
N ALA A 185 -20.34 11.60 8.20
CA ALA A 185 -20.45 13.04 8.38
C ALA A 185 -20.54 13.80 7.04
N GLU A 186 -19.96 13.25 5.96
CA GLU A 186 -20.08 13.73 4.58
C GLU A 186 -21.37 13.26 3.88
N GLY A 187 -22.27 12.57 4.59
CA GLY A 187 -23.59 12.17 4.08
C GLY A 187 -23.66 10.79 3.44
N TYR A 188 -22.65 9.95 3.59
CA TYR A 188 -22.75 8.54 3.17
C TYR A 188 -23.68 7.76 4.10
N ASP A 189 -24.58 6.96 3.52
CA ASP A 189 -25.52 6.13 4.28
C ASP A 189 -25.08 4.67 4.29
N PHE A 190 -24.69 4.19 5.47
CA PHE A 190 -24.31 2.80 5.72
C PHE A 190 -25.35 2.07 6.61
N GLY A 191 -26.53 2.66 6.80
CA GLY A 191 -27.54 2.19 7.74
C GLY A 191 -27.33 2.72 9.18
N PRO A 192 -27.97 2.09 10.18
CA PRO A 192 -27.82 2.49 11.59
C PRO A 192 -26.37 2.35 12.09
N GLU A 193 -25.88 3.33 12.85
CA GLU A 193 -24.51 3.30 13.39
C GLU A 193 -24.26 2.13 14.34
N ALA A 194 -25.28 1.74 15.10
CA ALA A 194 -25.22 0.62 16.03
C ALA A 194 -24.97 -0.73 15.32
N ASP A 195 -25.25 -0.82 14.03
CA ASP A 195 -25.06 -2.06 13.26
C ASP A 195 -23.62 -2.20 12.75
N ILE A 196 -22.80 -1.14 12.81
CA ILE A 196 -21.41 -1.11 12.34
C ILE A 196 -20.50 -1.22 13.58
N PRO A 197 -19.82 -2.37 13.79
CA PRO A 197 -19.01 -2.59 14.98
C PRO A 197 -17.89 -1.55 15.12
N GLY A 198 -17.62 -1.09 16.34
CA GLY A 198 -16.61 -0.07 16.64
C GLY A 198 -17.02 1.37 16.28
N LEU A 199 -18.10 1.57 15.52
CA LEU A 199 -18.44 2.91 15.03
C LEU A 199 -19.00 3.82 16.12
N VAL A 200 -19.79 3.30 17.06
CA VAL A 200 -20.33 4.08 18.18
C VAL A 200 -19.30 4.24 19.30
N SER A 201 -18.66 3.13 19.71
CA SER A 201 -17.64 3.14 20.78
C SER A 201 -16.35 3.85 20.37
N GLY A 202 -16.00 3.79 19.08
CA GLY A 202 -14.71 4.24 18.56
C GLY A 202 -13.60 3.20 18.66
N ASP A 203 -13.94 1.98 19.07
CA ASP A 203 -13.00 0.89 19.27
C ASP A 203 -12.82 0.07 17.98
N GLY A 204 -11.63 0.16 17.39
CA GLY A 204 -11.26 -0.61 16.20
C GLY A 204 -11.26 -2.13 16.44
N ASP A 205 -11.04 -2.58 17.68
CA ASP A 205 -10.99 -4.01 18.00
C ASP A 205 -12.36 -4.68 17.85
N GLU A 206 -13.45 -3.95 18.07
CA GLU A 206 -14.80 -4.46 17.81
C GLU A 206 -15.01 -4.78 16.32
N LEU A 207 -14.46 -3.95 15.43
CA LEU A 207 -14.53 -4.17 13.98
C LEU A 207 -13.76 -5.43 13.57
N ILE A 208 -12.54 -5.60 14.08
CA ILE A 208 -11.71 -6.77 13.75
C ILE A 208 -12.33 -8.06 14.29
N ARG A 209 -12.82 -8.05 15.53
CA ARG A 209 -13.53 -9.20 16.11
C ARG A 209 -14.74 -9.58 15.29
N ALA A 210 -15.56 -8.62 14.88
CA ALA A 210 -16.73 -8.89 14.04
C ALA A 210 -16.37 -9.45 12.65
N LEU A 211 -15.25 -9.03 12.06
CA LEU A 211 -14.75 -9.59 10.79
C LEU A 211 -14.26 -11.03 10.95
N ILE A 212 -13.60 -11.35 12.07
CA ILE A 212 -13.20 -12.71 12.43
C ILE A 212 -14.45 -13.58 12.62
N ASP A 213 -15.44 -13.11 13.38
CA ASP A 213 -16.68 -13.84 13.62
C ASP A 213 -17.51 -14.06 12.35
N ALA A 214 -17.37 -13.19 11.35
CA ALA A 214 -17.98 -13.33 10.03
C ALA A 214 -17.29 -14.41 9.15
N GLY A 215 -16.32 -15.14 9.68
CA GLY A 215 -15.75 -16.35 9.09
C GLY A 215 -14.22 -16.33 9.03
N GLY A 216 -13.59 -15.16 8.87
CA GLY A 216 -12.14 -15.10 8.60
C GLY A 216 -11.72 -15.95 7.39
N HIS A 217 -10.41 -15.98 7.11
CA HIS A 217 -9.82 -16.94 6.14
C HIS A 217 -8.83 -17.89 6.84
N ASP A 218 -8.82 -17.92 8.18
CA ASP A 218 -7.94 -18.78 8.97
C ASP A 218 -8.61 -20.13 9.20
N GLN A 219 -8.21 -21.14 8.42
CA GLN A 219 -8.83 -22.48 8.46
C GLN A 219 -8.75 -23.17 9.83
N ASP A 220 -7.78 -22.80 10.68
CA ASP A 220 -7.67 -23.35 12.03
C ASP A 220 -8.86 -22.95 12.93
N TRP A 221 -9.57 -21.87 12.56
CA TRP A 221 -10.63 -21.26 13.37
C TRP A 221 -11.97 -21.16 12.64
N LEU A 222 -12.00 -21.36 11.32
CA LEU A 222 -13.24 -21.34 10.54
C LEU A 222 -14.01 -22.65 10.72
N THR A 223 -15.19 -22.55 11.33
CA THR A 223 -16.12 -23.68 11.51
C THR A 223 -17.12 -23.80 10.35
N GLU A 224 -17.65 -25.00 10.14
CA GLU A 224 -18.72 -25.24 9.16
C GLU A 224 -19.96 -24.41 9.48
N GLU A 225 -20.30 -24.24 10.76
CA GLU A 225 -21.42 -23.42 11.19
C GLU A 225 -21.24 -21.93 10.84
N GLN A 226 -20.03 -21.38 11.03
CA GLN A 226 -19.71 -20.01 10.62
C GLN A 226 -19.82 -19.84 9.11
N LEU A 227 -19.30 -20.80 8.33
CA LEU A 227 -19.37 -20.78 6.87
C LEU A 227 -20.83 -20.84 6.38
N ALA A 228 -21.64 -21.73 6.96
CA ALA A 228 -23.05 -21.91 6.61
C ALA A 228 -23.93 -20.70 7.00
N ALA A 229 -23.62 -20.06 8.12
CA ALA A 229 -24.34 -18.88 8.62
C ALA A 229 -23.99 -17.59 7.88
N ASN A 230 -22.88 -17.55 7.14
CA ASN A 230 -22.42 -16.34 6.48
C ASN A 230 -23.42 -15.86 5.39
N PRO A 231 -23.87 -14.58 5.44
CA PRO A 231 -24.86 -14.05 4.51
C PRO A 231 -24.28 -13.61 3.16
N VAL A 232 -22.97 -13.47 3.03
CA VAL A 232 -22.29 -13.03 1.80
C VAL A 232 -21.86 -14.26 1.00
N ARG A 233 -22.70 -14.61 0.02
CA ARG A 233 -22.61 -15.84 -0.75
C ARG A 233 -22.74 -15.56 -2.23
N ILE A 234 -21.93 -16.22 -3.03
CA ILE A 234 -21.89 -16.07 -4.49
C ILE A 234 -22.30 -17.41 -5.10
N PRO A 235 -23.46 -17.49 -5.78
CA PRO A 235 -23.88 -18.71 -6.47
C PRO A 235 -22.82 -19.17 -7.47
N ALA A 236 -22.48 -20.46 -7.47
CA ALA A 236 -21.52 -21.02 -8.41
C ALA A 236 -21.90 -20.75 -9.87
N ALA A 237 -23.19 -20.79 -10.22
CA ALA A 237 -23.65 -20.49 -11.58
C ALA A 237 -23.36 -19.04 -12.02
N ASP A 238 -23.44 -18.08 -11.10
CA ASP A 238 -23.15 -16.67 -11.38
C ASP A 238 -21.65 -16.45 -11.61
N TYR A 239 -20.83 -17.08 -10.77
CA TYR A 239 -19.38 -17.09 -10.96
C TYR A 239 -18.98 -17.74 -12.28
N LYS A 240 -19.46 -18.96 -12.57
CA LYS A 240 -19.13 -19.71 -13.79
C LYS A 240 -19.51 -18.97 -15.07
N ARG A 241 -20.66 -18.30 -15.08
CA ARG A 241 -21.11 -17.49 -16.22
C ARG A 241 -20.16 -16.35 -16.54
N TRP A 242 -19.67 -15.65 -15.51
CA TRP A 242 -18.68 -14.60 -15.70
C TRP A 242 -17.30 -15.18 -16.02
N TYR A 243 -16.86 -16.22 -15.30
CA TYR A 243 -15.56 -16.85 -15.51
C TYR A 243 -15.37 -17.30 -16.96
N ALA A 244 -16.42 -17.84 -17.60
CA ALA A 244 -16.42 -18.24 -19.00
C ALA A 244 -16.14 -17.09 -20.01
N THR A 245 -16.23 -15.81 -19.59
CA THR A 245 -15.88 -14.67 -20.44
C THR A 245 -14.41 -14.29 -20.36
N LEU A 246 -13.64 -14.85 -19.42
CA LEU A 246 -12.22 -14.57 -19.27
C LEU A 246 -11.40 -15.23 -20.41
N PRO A 247 -10.24 -14.65 -20.77
CA PRO A 247 -9.35 -15.25 -21.76
C PRO A 247 -8.99 -16.70 -21.41
N GLN A 248 -8.87 -17.54 -22.43
CA GLN A 248 -8.57 -18.96 -22.27
C GLN A 248 -7.25 -19.16 -21.49
N GLU A 249 -6.22 -18.36 -21.79
CA GLU A 249 -4.91 -18.40 -21.12
C GLU A 249 -5.02 -18.31 -19.58
N LEU A 250 -5.75 -17.30 -19.08
CA LEU A 250 -5.98 -17.15 -17.65
C LEU A 250 -6.79 -18.32 -17.09
N ARG A 251 -7.81 -18.79 -17.81
CA ARG A 251 -8.64 -19.90 -17.36
C ARG A 251 -7.87 -21.20 -17.26
N ASP A 252 -7.02 -21.49 -18.25
CA ASP A 252 -6.18 -22.70 -18.27
C ASP A 252 -5.23 -22.70 -17.07
N SER A 253 -4.55 -21.57 -16.83
CA SER A 253 -3.66 -21.41 -15.66
C SER A 253 -4.41 -21.64 -14.35
N VAL A 254 -5.57 -20.98 -14.16
CA VAL A 254 -6.38 -21.13 -12.94
C VAL A 254 -6.87 -22.56 -12.78
N GLU A 255 -7.36 -23.21 -13.84
CA GLU A 255 -7.91 -24.57 -13.76
C GLU A 255 -6.82 -25.63 -13.52
N GLU A 256 -5.60 -25.43 -14.03
CA GLU A 256 -4.46 -26.28 -13.73
C GLU A 256 -4.12 -26.32 -12.24
N HIS A 257 -4.22 -25.17 -11.56
CA HIS A 257 -3.82 -25.03 -10.15
C HIS A 257 -4.96 -25.24 -9.17
N TRP A 258 -6.19 -24.87 -9.56
CA TRP A 258 -7.34 -24.79 -8.65
C TRP A 258 -8.51 -25.69 -9.08
N GLY A 259 -8.35 -26.46 -10.16
CA GLY A 259 -9.39 -27.32 -10.71
C GLY A 259 -10.47 -26.54 -11.47
N PRO A 260 -11.54 -27.20 -11.93
CA PRO A 260 -12.61 -26.53 -12.66
C PRO A 260 -13.42 -25.58 -11.76
N PRO A 261 -14.02 -24.51 -12.33
CA PRO A 261 -14.87 -23.59 -11.56
C PRO A 261 -16.13 -24.33 -11.03
N PRO A 262 -16.57 -24.07 -9.79
CA PRO A 262 -16.22 -22.95 -8.92
C PRO A 262 -15.01 -23.19 -7.99
N GLY A 263 -14.30 -24.31 -8.13
CA GLY A 263 -13.27 -24.75 -7.16
C GLY A 263 -13.87 -25.24 -5.85
N GLU A 264 -13.00 -25.53 -4.87
CA GLU A 264 -13.41 -26.04 -3.56
C GLU A 264 -13.16 -25.06 -2.40
N MET A 265 -12.42 -23.97 -2.64
CA MET A 265 -12.01 -23.03 -1.60
C MET A 265 -13.19 -22.19 -1.11
N PHE A 266 -13.53 -22.31 0.18
CA PHE A 266 -14.69 -21.68 0.83
C PHE A 266 -16.01 -21.91 0.08
N LEU A 267 -16.16 -23.08 -0.55
CA LEU A 267 -17.39 -23.51 -1.18
C LEU A 267 -18.28 -24.21 -0.16
N ASP A 268 -19.47 -23.65 0.09
CA ASP A 268 -20.45 -24.26 0.99
C ASP A 268 -21.62 -24.87 0.20
N ARG A 269 -21.88 -26.14 0.47
CA ARG A 269 -22.95 -26.95 -0.15
C ARG A 269 -24.12 -27.22 0.79
N SER A 270 -24.12 -26.66 2.00
CA SER A 270 -25.16 -26.89 3.01
C SER A 270 -26.57 -26.46 2.57
N ARG A 271 -26.68 -25.55 1.59
CA ARG A 271 -27.96 -25.03 1.05
C ARG A 271 -28.41 -25.68 -0.26
N VAL A 272 -27.67 -26.68 -0.76
CA VAL A 272 -28.05 -27.41 -1.97
C VAL A 272 -29.37 -28.13 -1.72
N GLY A 273 -30.40 -27.78 -2.50
CA GLY A 273 -31.76 -28.31 -2.33
C GLY A 273 -32.69 -27.48 -1.43
N ASP A 274 -32.14 -26.55 -0.65
CA ASP A 274 -32.86 -25.61 0.22
C ASP A 274 -32.77 -24.15 -0.30
N GLY A 275 -32.85 -24.00 -1.63
CA GLY A 275 -32.83 -22.70 -2.31
C GLY A 275 -31.44 -22.15 -2.62
N GLY A 276 -30.36 -22.85 -2.27
CA GLY A 276 -28.99 -22.55 -2.73
C GLY A 276 -28.72 -23.07 -4.15
N ASP A 277 -27.59 -22.65 -4.72
CA ASP A 277 -27.12 -23.12 -6.03
C ASP A 277 -26.86 -24.64 -6.02
N PRO A 278 -27.24 -25.41 -7.05
CA PRO A 278 -27.00 -26.85 -7.11
C PRO A 278 -25.53 -27.29 -6.99
N GLU A 279 -24.59 -26.42 -7.35
CA GLU A 279 -23.15 -26.66 -7.27
C GLU A 279 -22.51 -26.04 -6.00
N GLY A 280 -23.30 -25.35 -5.17
CA GLY A 280 -22.89 -24.67 -3.94
C GLY A 280 -22.66 -23.17 -4.10
N ASP A 281 -22.45 -22.48 -2.97
CA ASP A 281 -22.14 -21.05 -2.96
C ASP A 281 -20.71 -20.81 -2.46
N ILE A 282 -19.98 -19.91 -3.13
CA ILE A 282 -18.68 -19.42 -2.67
C ILE A 282 -18.94 -18.38 -1.57
N VAL A 283 -18.35 -18.56 -0.39
CA VAL A 283 -18.61 -17.72 0.80
C VAL A 283 -17.47 -16.71 1.01
N LEU A 284 -17.83 -15.45 1.32
CA LEU A 284 -16.86 -14.39 1.61
C LEU A 284 -16.90 -13.96 3.08
N ALA A 285 -15.75 -13.94 3.75
CA ALA A 285 -15.60 -13.32 5.07
C ALA A 285 -15.76 -11.79 4.98
N ALA A 286 -16.99 -11.31 5.16
CA ALA A 286 -17.35 -9.91 4.98
C ALA A 286 -18.54 -9.49 5.85
N LEU A 287 -18.54 -8.22 6.24
CA LEU A 287 -19.64 -7.52 6.88
C LEU A 287 -20.33 -6.63 5.85
N ARG A 288 -21.60 -6.91 5.55
CA ARG A 288 -22.45 -6.07 4.69
C ARG A 288 -23.41 -5.24 5.54
N ARG A 289 -23.42 -3.91 5.35
CA ARG A 289 -24.29 -2.94 6.03
C ARG A 289 -24.76 -1.86 5.06
N GLY A 290 -25.99 -2.01 4.55
CA GLY A 290 -26.53 -1.09 3.54
C GLY A 290 -25.60 -0.96 2.33
N ASN A 291 -25.11 0.25 2.08
CA ASN A 291 -24.18 0.58 1.01
C ASN A 291 -22.69 0.37 1.37
N LEU A 292 -22.38 -0.26 2.51
CA LEU A 292 -21.03 -0.60 2.93
C LEU A 292 -20.80 -2.12 2.91
N LEU A 293 -19.67 -2.52 2.34
CA LEU A 293 -19.10 -3.84 2.48
C LEU A 293 -17.72 -3.70 3.13
N ILE A 294 -17.48 -4.34 4.26
CA ILE A 294 -16.14 -4.44 4.87
C ILE A 294 -15.70 -5.89 4.76
N LEU A 295 -14.53 -6.15 4.19
CA LEU A 295 -14.07 -7.53 3.97
C LEU A 295 -12.59 -7.70 4.23
N ILE A 296 -12.23 -8.92 4.59
CA ILE A 296 -10.86 -9.38 4.60
C ILE A 296 -10.49 -9.76 3.16
N GLN A 297 -9.38 -9.23 2.66
CA GLN A 297 -8.90 -9.55 1.32
C GLN A 297 -8.77 -11.08 1.16
N PRO A 298 -9.30 -11.65 0.06
CA PRO A 298 -9.17 -13.08 -0.18
C PRO A 298 -7.71 -13.58 -0.16
N PRO A 299 -7.48 -14.82 0.30
CA PRO A 299 -6.14 -15.39 0.37
C PRO A 299 -5.51 -15.56 -1.01
N ARG A 300 -4.19 -15.37 -1.08
CA ARG A 300 -3.41 -15.53 -2.32
C ARG A 300 -3.37 -16.98 -2.84
N GLY A 301 -3.56 -17.97 -1.95
CA GLY A 301 -3.60 -19.40 -2.28
C GLY A 301 -2.43 -20.24 -1.76
N PHE A 302 -1.28 -19.64 -1.42
CA PHE A 302 -0.08 -20.39 -0.99
C PHE A 302 -0.26 -21.26 0.27
N GLY A 303 -1.16 -20.89 1.19
CA GLY A 303 -1.49 -21.74 2.34
C GLY A 303 -2.17 -23.05 1.92
N GLU A 304 -2.94 -23.00 0.83
CA GLU A 304 -3.77 -24.12 0.37
C GLU A 304 -3.07 -24.97 -0.70
N ASN A 305 -1.98 -24.45 -1.25
CA ASN A 305 -0.99 -25.20 -2.01
C ASN A 305 0.43 -24.91 -1.49
N PRO A 306 0.85 -25.51 -0.35
CA PRO A 306 2.17 -25.28 0.23
C PRO A 306 3.33 -25.70 -0.70
N ILE A 307 3.08 -26.61 -1.64
CA ILE A 307 4.08 -27.06 -2.63
C ILE A 307 4.38 -25.91 -3.62
N ALA A 308 3.38 -25.12 -3.99
CA ALA A 308 3.55 -23.97 -4.87
C ALA A 308 4.54 -22.93 -4.30
N ILE A 309 4.66 -22.80 -2.98
CA ILE A 309 5.65 -21.92 -2.34
C ILE A 309 7.09 -22.23 -2.83
N TYR A 310 7.40 -23.49 -3.12
CA TYR A 310 8.74 -23.93 -3.51
C TYR A 310 8.95 -23.98 -5.02
N HIS A 311 7.88 -24.06 -5.81
CA HIS A 311 7.96 -24.43 -7.22
C HIS A 311 7.25 -23.47 -8.17
N ASP A 312 6.40 -22.57 -7.66
CA ASP A 312 5.52 -21.77 -8.48
C ASP A 312 5.34 -20.35 -7.92
N PRO A 313 6.26 -19.42 -8.28
CA PRO A 313 6.09 -18.01 -7.95
C PRO A 313 4.90 -17.35 -8.66
N ASP A 314 4.41 -17.96 -9.75
CA ASP A 314 3.39 -17.43 -10.65
C ASP A 314 2.00 -18.04 -10.42
N LEU A 315 1.78 -18.65 -9.26
CA LEU A 315 0.52 -19.27 -8.85
C LEU A 315 -0.66 -18.35 -9.20
N PRO A 316 -1.66 -18.73 -10.01
CA PRO A 316 -2.75 -17.82 -10.37
C PRO A 316 -3.69 -17.53 -9.18
N PRO A 317 -4.54 -16.48 -9.23
CA PRO A 317 -5.58 -16.29 -8.23
C PRO A 317 -6.56 -17.48 -8.23
N SER A 318 -7.04 -17.86 -7.04
CA SER A 318 -8.04 -18.93 -6.92
C SER A 318 -9.41 -18.49 -7.45
N HIS A 319 -10.30 -19.46 -7.67
CA HIS A 319 -11.70 -19.17 -8.00
C HIS A 319 -12.40 -18.33 -6.93
N HIS A 320 -12.13 -18.57 -5.65
CA HIS A 320 -12.65 -17.76 -4.54
C HIS A 320 -12.20 -16.30 -4.64
N TYR A 321 -10.91 -16.08 -4.93
CA TYR A 321 -10.34 -14.75 -5.11
C TYR A 321 -11.04 -14.01 -6.25
N LEU A 322 -11.13 -14.63 -7.43
CA LEU A 322 -11.76 -14.02 -8.61
C LEU A 322 -13.26 -13.76 -8.37
N ALA A 323 -13.96 -14.71 -7.76
CA ALA A 323 -15.38 -14.57 -7.43
C ALA A 323 -15.62 -13.37 -6.51
N ALA A 324 -14.79 -13.18 -5.49
CA ALA A 324 -14.93 -12.09 -4.53
C ALA A 324 -14.90 -10.71 -5.22
N TYR A 325 -13.84 -10.41 -5.97
CA TYR A 325 -13.72 -9.11 -6.63
C TYR A 325 -14.76 -8.91 -7.73
N ARG A 326 -15.08 -9.97 -8.50
CA ARG A 326 -16.17 -9.92 -9.47
C ARG A 326 -17.49 -9.56 -8.79
N TRP A 327 -17.84 -10.23 -7.70
CA TRP A 327 -19.10 -10.00 -7.01
C TRP A 327 -19.19 -8.58 -6.41
N ILE A 328 -18.08 -8.06 -5.90
CA ILE A 328 -17.99 -6.67 -5.40
C ILE A 328 -18.33 -5.68 -6.53
N ALA A 329 -17.73 -5.86 -7.71
CA ALA A 329 -17.91 -4.95 -8.85
C ALA A 329 -19.23 -5.14 -9.62
N ALA A 330 -19.77 -6.36 -9.61
CA ALA A 330 -20.97 -6.74 -10.36
C ALA A 330 -22.20 -5.95 -9.88
N PRO A 331 -23.03 -5.40 -10.77
CA PRO A 331 -24.25 -4.70 -10.38
C PRO A 331 -25.21 -5.60 -9.59
N ALA A 332 -26.09 -5.01 -8.77
CA ALA A 332 -27.13 -5.76 -8.06
C ALA A 332 -28.11 -6.49 -8.99
N ALA A 333 -28.28 -6.02 -10.24
CA ALA A 333 -29.07 -6.72 -11.26
C ALA A 333 -28.44 -8.06 -11.69
N ASP A 334 -27.12 -8.21 -11.50
CA ASP A 334 -26.34 -9.43 -11.76
C ASP A 334 -26.02 -10.16 -10.45
N ASN A 335 -26.82 -9.97 -9.40
CA ASN A 335 -26.63 -10.53 -8.04
C ASN A 335 -25.34 -10.09 -7.32
N GLY A 336 -24.65 -9.04 -7.79
CA GLY A 336 -23.46 -8.49 -7.15
C GLY A 336 -23.76 -7.44 -6.07
N PHE A 337 -22.72 -6.99 -5.39
CA PHE A 337 -22.82 -5.87 -4.45
C PHE A 337 -23.00 -4.52 -5.18
N GLY A 338 -22.31 -4.36 -6.30
CA GLY A 338 -22.36 -3.18 -7.15
C GLY A 338 -21.64 -2.00 -6.53
N ALA A 339 -20.41 -2.21 -6.03
CA ALA A 339 -19.56 -1.14 -5.53
C ALA A 339 -19.37 -0.06 -6.60
N ASP A 340 -19.47 1.20 -6.18
CA ASP A 340 -19.11 2.35 -6.98
C ASP A 340 -17.61 2.62 -6.88
N ALA A 341 -17.01 2.35 -5.72
CA ALA A 341 -15.57 2.40 -5.48
C ALA A 341 -15.12 1.38 -4.42
N MET A 342 -13.85 1.00 -4.49
CA MET A 342 -13.16 0.16 -3.50
C MET A 342 -12.09 0.98 -2.78
N ILE A 343 -11.93 0.71 -1.49
CA ILE A 343 -10.87 1.27 -0.65
C ILE A 343 -10.04 0.12 -0.11
N HIS A 344 -8.77 0.01 -0.49
CA HIS A 344 -7.80 -0.84 0.20
C HIS A 344 -7.14 -0.02 1.30
N LEU A 345 -7.32 -0.42 2.57
CA LEU A 345 -6.84 0.39 3.68
C LEU A 345 -5.44 -0.05 4.16
N GLY A 346 -4.42 0.69 3.71
CA GLY A 346 -3.04 0.54 4.16
C GLY A 346 -2.20 -0.41 3.30
N LYS A 347 -0.90 -0.12 3.23
CA LYS A 347 0.11 -0.91 2.51
C LYS A 347 0.30 -2.30 3.14
N HIS A 348 0.17 -3.40 2.41
CA HIS A 348 -0.42 -3.52 1.08
C HIS A 348 -1.26 -4.79 1.02
N GLY A 349 -2.22 -4.82 0.10
CA GLY A 349 -2.91 -6.01 -0.33
C GLY A 349 -2.05 -6.87 -1.26
N ASN A 350 -2.67 -7.90 -1.82
CA ASN A 350 -2.04 -8.85 -2.74
C ASN A 350 -2.56 -8.76 -4.20
N LEU A 351 -3.47 -7.83 -4.50
CA LEU A 351 -4.16 -7.72 -5.80
C LEU A 351 -3.20 -7.24 -6.89
N GLU A 352 -2.47 -6.17 -6.59
CA GLU A 352 -1.41 -5.56 -7.40
C GLU A 352 -0.18 -6.47 -7.57
N TRP A 353 -0.15 -7.61 -6.89
CA TRP A 353 0.91 -8.61 -6.92
C TRP A 353 0.46 -9.95 -7.53
N LEU A 354 -0.77 -10.03 -8.05
CA LEU A 354 -1.19 -11.21 -8.80
C LEU A 354 -0.34 -11.40 -10.08
N PRO A 355 -0.21 -12.62 -10.60
CA PRO A 355 0.57 -12.89 -11.81
C PRO A 355 0.01 -12.15 -13.05
N GLY A 356 0.91 -11.86 -13.98
CA GLY A 356 0.65 -11.11 -15.20
C GLY A 356 1.69 -10.01 -15.41
N LYS A 357 1.51 -9.21 -16.46
CA LYS A 357 2.52 -8.24 -16.91
C LYS A 357 2.92 -7.23 -15.81
N ASN A 358 4.17 -6.75 -15.83
CA ASN A 358 4.68 -5.78 -14.85
C ASN A 358 4.00 -4.41 -14.95
N ALA A 359 3.70 -3.96 -16.17
CA ALA A 359 2.82 -2.82 -16.43
C ALA A 359 2.07 -3.02 -17.75
N GLY A 360 1.07 -2.17 -18.01
CA GLY A 360 0.29 -2.25 -19.25
C GLY A 360 -0.46 -3.58 -19.39
N LEU A 361 -1.33 -3.87 -18.43
CA LEU A 361 -1.97 -5.18 -18.27
C LEU A 361 -2.85 -5.60 -19.44
N SER A 362 -2.81 -6.90 -19.75
CA SER A 362 -3.72 -7.58 -20.68
C SER A 362 -4.97 -8.11 -19.96
N ALA A 363 -5.96 -8.56 -20.73
CA ALA A 363 -7.17 -9.20 -20.21
C ALA A 363 -6.89 -10.52 -19.45
N ALA A 364 -5.73 -11.14 -19.72
CA ALA A 364 -5.32 -12.38 -19.07
C ALA A 364 -4.54 -12.14 -17.76
N CYS A 365 -4.18 -10.89 -17.44
CA CYS A 365 -3.49 -10.57 -16.19
C CYS A 365 -4.45 -10.71 -15.00
N GLY A 366 -4.02 -11.40 -13.93
CA GLY A 366 -4.81 -11.60 -12.73
C GLY A 366 -5.39 -10.31 -12.11
N PRO A 367 -4.60 -9.21 -11.97
CA PRO A 367 -5.12 -7.96 -11.44
C PRO A 367 -6.23 -7.33 -12.32
N ASP A 368 -6.11 -7.40 -13.65
CA ASP A 368 -7.11 -6.86 -14.59
C ASP A 368 -8.42 -7.65 -14.51
N ALA A 369 -8.33 -8.98 -14.47
CA ALA A 369 -9.49 -9.85 -14.37
C ALA A 369 -10.24 -9.67 -13.04
N ALA A 370 -9.51 -9.50 -11.93
CA ALA A 370 -10.11 -9.31 -10.60
C ALA A 370 -10.73 -7.91 -10.44
N LEU A 371 -9.96 -6.84 -10.65
CA LEU A 371 -10.42 -5.47 -10.36
C LEU A 371 -11.38 -4.92 -11.43
N GLY A 372 -11.11 -5.23 -12.69
CA GLY A 372 -11.85 -4.72 -13.83
C GLY A 372 -11.84 -3.19 -13.90
N ASP A 373 -13.03 -2.59 -13.97
CA ASP A 373 -13.21 -1.14 -14.12
C ASP A 373 -13.40 -0.40 -12.78
N LEU A 374 -13.36 -1.12 -11.65
CA LEU A 374 -13.72 -0.56 -10.35
C LEU A 374 -12.67 0.47 -9.90
N PRO A 375 -13.05 1.71 -9.58
CA PRO A 375 -12.14 2.70 -9.01
C PRO A 375 -11.57 2.20 -7.68
N LEU A 376 -10.25 2.15 -7.59
CA LEU A 376 -9.53 1.74 -6.38
C LEU A 376 -8.88 2.96 -5.73
N ILE A 377 -9.32 3.29 -4.52
CA ILE A 377 -8.72 4.33 -3.67
C ILE A 377 -7.86 3.62 -2.63
N TYR A 378 -6.65 4.13 -2.38
CA TYR A 378 -5.67 3.36 -1.62
C TYR A 378 -4.87 4.27 -0.69
N PRO A 379 -5.28 4.41 0.58
CA PRO A 379 -4.44 4.99 1.62
C PRO A 379 -3.12 4.23 1.73
N PHE A 380 -2.00 4.92 1.50
CA PHE A 380 -0.68 4.30 1.37
C PHE A 380 0.39 5.07 2.16
N LEU A 381 1.40 4.37 2.66
CA LEU A 381 2.46 4.99 3.46
C LEU A 381 3.40 5.82 2.58
N VAL A 382 3.59 7.11 2.93
CA VAL A 382 4.34 8.09 2.10
C VAL A 382 5.79 7.67 1.79
N ASN A 383 6.46 6.97 2.71
CA ASN A 383 7.86 6.56 2.54
C ASN A 383 8.04 5.18 1.91
N ASP A 384 6.98 4.56 1.39
CA ASP A 384 7.03 3.28 0.66
C ASP A 384 6.60 3.43 -0.82
N PRO A 385 7.28 4.29 -1.61
CA PRO A 385 6.85 4.66 -2.96
C PRO A 385 6.90 3.50 -3.95
N GLY A 386 7.82 2.54 -3.79
CA GLY A 386 7.97 1.42 -4.72
C GLY A 386 6.71 0.55 -4.79
N GLU A 387 6.17 0.17 -3.63
CA GLU A 387 5.00 -0.68 -3.54
C GLU A 387 3.71 0.08 -3.88
N GLY A 388 3.63 1.36 -3.51
CA GLY A 388 2.52 2.22 -3.95
C GLY A 388 2.48 2.38 -5.47
N THR A 389 3.66 2.51 -6.10
CA THR A 389 3.79 2.60 -7.56
C THR A 389 3.32 1.32 -8.25
N GLN A 390 3.58 0.15 -7.67
CA GLN A 390 3.05 -1.11 -8.17
C GLN A 390 1.51 -1.08 -8.22
N ALA A 391 0.86 -0.57 -7.16
CA ALA A 391 -0.59 -0.42 -7.14
C ALA A 391 -1.09 0.59 -8.20
N LYS A 392 -0.42 1.73 -8.38
CA LYS A 392 -0.77 2.71 -9.44
C LYS A 392 -0.74 2.07 -10.83
N ARG A 393 0.26 1.23 -11.12
CA ARG A 393 0.54 0.72 -12.47
C ARG A 393 -0.16 -0.59 -12.82
N ARG A 394 -0.56 -1.40 -11.83
CA ARG A 394 -1.19 -2.71 -12.05
C ARG A 394 -2.67 -2.77 -11.64
N VAL A 395 -3.17 -1.82 -10.85
CA VAL A 395 -4.57 -1.80 -10.39
C VAL A 395 -5.19 -0.41 -10.41
N HIS A 396 -4.67 0.47 -11.30
CA HIS A 396 -5.15 1.84 -11.53
C HIS A 396 -5.49 2.61 -10.23
N ALA A 397 -4.66 2.39 -9.19
CA ALA A 397 -4.95 2.90 -7.86
C ALA A 397 -4.80 4.42 -7.78
N THR A 398 -5.78 5.06 -7.15
CA THR A 398 -5.68 6.44 -6.66
C THR A 398 -5.09 6.41 -5.26
N LEU A 399 -3.77 6.58 -5.16
CA LEU A 399 -3.12 6.64 -3.85
C LEU A 399 -3.47 7.94 -3.14
N ILE A 400 -3.76 7.83 -1.85
CA ILE A 400 -3.85 8.95 -0.92
C ILE A 400 -2.80 8.66 0.15
N ASP A 401 -1.66 9.34 0.09
CA ASP A 401 -0.60 9.05 1.03
C ASP A 401 -0.98 9.45 2.47
N HIS A 402 -0.36 8.79 3.43
CA HIS A 402 -0.48 9.11 4.84
C HIS A 402 0.90 9.19 5.49
N LEU A 403 0.95 9.90 6.61
CA LEU A 403 2.18 10.13 7.35
C LEU A 403 2.75 8.82 7.91
N VAL A 404 4.06 8.84 8.14
CA VAL A 404 4.76 7.83 8.96
C VAL A 404 4.16 7.75 10.37
N PRO A 405 4.29 6.62 11.06
CA PRO A 405 3.96 6.55 12.48
C PRO A 405 4.77 7.56 13.31
N PRO A 406 4.30 7.92 14.52
CA PRO A 406 5.12 8.65 15.47
C PRO A 406 6.50 8.02 15.63
N MET A 407 7.54 8.85 15.55
CA MET A 407 8.93 8.43 15.71
C MET A 407 9.45 8.96 17.05
N ALA A 408 10.29 8.18 17.73
CA ALA A 408 11.01 8.62 18.92
C ALA A 408 12.42 8.02 18.94
N ARG A 409 13.26 8.58 19.81
CA ARG A 409 14.55 7.99 20.13
C ARG A 409 14.34 6.70 20.92
N ALA A 410 15.14 5.67 20.65
CA ALA A 410 15.01 4.37 21.32
C ALA A 410 15.26 4.43 22.83
N ASP A 411 16.18 5.31 23.24
CA ASP A 411 16.65 5.47 24.62
C ASP A 411 17.21 4.16 25.22
N SER A 412 17.75 4.26 26.44
CA SER A 412 18.28 3.13 27.19
C SER A 412 17.22 2.57 28.14
N TYR A 413 17.14 1.25 28.28
CA TYR A 413 16.27 0.59 29.26
C TYR A 413 16.91 -0.68 29.85
N GLY A 414 16.36 -1.19 30.96
CA GLY A 414 16.79 -2.45 31.55
C GLY A 414 18.31 -2.51 31.83
N ASP A 415 18.94 -3.60 31.42
CA ASP A 415 20.39 -3.82 31.62
C ASP A 415 21.27 -2.90 30.76
N ILE A 416 20.76 -2.35 29.66
CA ILE A 416 21.48 -1.36 28.83
C ILE A 416 21.64 -0.05 29.61
N ALA A 417 20.57 0.41 30.27
CA ALA A 417 20.62 1.58 31.16
C ALA A 417 21.51 1.35 32.39
N ARG A 418 21.59 0.10 32.89
CA ARG A 418 22.53 -0.26 33.98
C ARG A 418 23.97 -0.27 33.50
N LEU A 419 24.23 -0.76 32.29
CA LEU A 419 25.57 -0.75 31.69
C LEU A 419 26.05 0.69 31.49
N GLU A 420 25.17 1.56 31.01
CA GLU A 420 25.40 3.00 30.90
C GLU A 420 25.90 3.61 32.22
N GLN A 421 25.20 3.32 33.34
CA GLN A 421 25.61 3.77 34.68
C GLN A 421 26.99 3.22 35.10
N LEU A 422 27.29 1.96 34.78
CA LEU A 422 28.59 1.37 35.09
C LEU A 422 29.73 1.99 34.27
N LEU A 423 29.49 2.41 33.02
CA LEU A 423 30.46 3.14 32.22
C LEU A 423 30.74 4.55 32.78
N ASP A 424 29.70 5.24 33.25
CA ASP A 424 29.86 6.54 33.94
C ASP A 424 30.68 6.38 35.23
N GLU A 425 30.37 5.34 36.03
CA GLU A 425 31.13 5.00 37.24
C GLU A 425 32.59 4.63 36.90
N TYR A 426 32.80 3.89 35.80
CA TYR A 426 34.13 3.55 35.31
C TYR A 426 34.97 4.80 35.00
N ALA A 427 34.41 5.75 34.27
CA ALA A 427 35.08 7.00 33.91
C ALA A 427 35.45 7.82 35.17
N GLN A 428 34.55 7.89 36.15
CA GLN A 428 34.82 8.55 37.44
C GLN A 428 35.95 7.85 38.20
N ILE A 429 35.89 6.52 38.36
CA ILE A 429 36.90 5.73 39.07
C ILE A 429 38.27 5.84 38.39
N SER A 430 38.32 5.82 37.06
CA SER A 430 39.56 5.97 36.29
C SER A 430 40.31 7.26 36.62
N SER A 431 39.57 8.35 36.87
CA SER A 431 40.15 9.64 37.23
C SER A 431 40.47 9.80 38.74
N MET A 432 39.70 9.15 39.62
CA MET A 432 39.73 9.41 41.07
C MET A 432 40.43 8.32 41.90
N ASP A 433 40.25 7.05 41.55
CA ASP A 433 40.75 5.92 42.33
C ASP A 433 41.07 4.70 41.42
N PRO A 434 42.15 4.77 40.62
CA PRO A 434 42.48 3.72 39.64
C PRO A 434 42.66 2.33 40.25
N ALA A 435 42.96 2.23 41.55
CA ALA A 435 43.10 0.96 42.26
C ALA A 435 41.80 0.14 42.28
N LYS A 436 40.65 0.77 42.05
CA LYS A 436 39.33 0.10 41.98
C LYS A 436 38.92 -0.33 40.58
N LEU A 437 39.68 0.01 39.53
CA LEU A 437 39.35 -0.36 38.14
C LEU A 437 39.07 -1.86 37.95
N PRO A 438 39.86 -2.79 38.50
CA PRO A 438 39.59 -4.22 38.31
C PRO A 438 38.20 -4.67 38.79
N ALA A 439 37.67 -4.05 39.84
CA ALA A 439 36.35 -4.40 40.39
C ALA A 439 35.22 -3.91 39.49
N ILE A 440 35.29 -2.69 38.97
CA ILE A 440 34.27 -2.15 38.05
C ILE A 440 34.34 -2.84 36.69
N ARG A 441 35.54 -3.19 36.18
CA ARG A 441 35.69 -4.00 34.95
C ARG A 441 35.02 -5.37 35.08
N ALA A 442 35.17 -6.02 36.23
CA ALA A 442 34.51 -7.31 36.48
C ALA A 442 32.98 -7.16 36.54
N GLN A 443 32.45 -6.08 37.11
CA GLN A 443 31.01 -5.81 37.13
C GLN A 443 30.45 -5.55 35.73
N ILE A 444 31.12 -4.70 34.94
CA ILE A 444 30.77 -4.43 33.55
C ILE A 444 30.74 -5.72 32.75
N TRP A 445 31.80 -6.52 32.81
CA TRP A 445 31.87 -7.79 32.10
C TRP A 445 30.78 -8.77 32.53
N THR A 446 30.53 -8.87 33.84
CA THR A 446 29.45 -9.73 34.36
C THR A 446 28.08 -9.31 33.83
N LEU A 447 27.81 -8.01 33.76
CA LEU A 447 26.56 -7.50 33.22
C LEU A 447 26.44 -7.79 31.72
N ILE A 448 27.50 -7.56 30.95
CA ILE A 448 27.55 -7.84 29.51
C ILE A 448 27.22 -9.32 29.23
N GLN A 449 27.83 -10.26 29.96
CA GLN A 449 27.54 -11.69 29.79
C GLN A 449 26.14 -12.10 30.26
N ALA A 450 25.64 -11.49 31.34
CA ALA A 450 24.30 -11.78 31.86
C ALA A 450 23.20 -11.28 30.91
N ALA A 451 23.40 -10.10 30.32
CA ALA A 451 22.50 -9.48 29.35
C ALA A 451 22.70 -9.97 27.91
N LYS A 452 23.67 -10.88 27.68
CA LYS A 452 24.04 -11.42 26.36
C LYS A 452 24.59 -10.41 25.36
N LEU A 453 25.04 -9.26 25.84
CA LEU A 453 25.67 -8.23 25.02
C LEU A 453 27.04 -8.64 24.49
N ASP A 454 27.66 -9.67 25.06
CA ASP A 454 28.86 -10.29 24.49
C ASP A 454 28.60 -10.83 23.07
N HIS A 455 27.39 -11.33 22.80
CA HIS A 455 27.00 -11.71 21.44
C HIS A 455 26.84 -10.50 20.51
N ASP A 456 26.10 -9.47 20.94
CA ASP A 456 25.86 -8.23 20.18
C ASP A 456 27.16 -7.50 19.84
N LEU A 457 28.13 -7.52 20.75
CA LEU A 457 29.46 -6.90 20.61
C LEU A 457 30.48 -7.84 19.93
N GLY A 458 30.10 -9.08 19.57
CA GLY A 458 30.98 -10.04 18.90
C GLY A 458 32.17 -10.52 19.75
N LEU A 459 31.98 -10.63 21.07
CA LEU A 459 33.02 -10.98 22.04
C LEU A 459 32.94 -12.46 22.42
N GLU A 460 33.96 -13.24 22.05
CA GLU A 460 34.06 -14.64 22.48
C GLU A 460 34.60 -14.79 23.91
N GLN A 461 35.44 -13.86 24.35
CA GLN A 461 36.15 -13.90 25.62
C GLN A 461 36.31 -12.50 26.20
N ARG A 462 36.52 -12.41 27.52
CA ARG A 462 36.82 -11.15 28.20
C ARG A 462 38.16 -10.60 27.70
N PRO A 463 38.23 -9.30 27.30
CA PRO A 463 39.50 -8.63 27.04
C PRO A 463 40.42 -8.67 28.27
N ASP A 464 41.73 -8.63 28.01
CA ASP A 464 42.70 -8.44 29.09
C ASP A 464 42.58 -7.02 29.69
N ASP A 465 43.19 -6.83 30.85
CA ASP A 465 43.07 -5.57 31.58
C ASP A 465 43.74 -4.39 30.85
N ASP A 466 44.71 -4.65 29.97
CA ASP A 466 45.36 -3.62 29.15
C ASP A 466 44.49 -3.23 27.92
N GLY A 467 43.74 -4.16 27.34
CA GLY A 467 42.80 -3.91 26.24
C GLY A 467 41.37 -3.54 26.67
N PHE A 468 41.07 -3.56 27.98
CA PHE A 468 39.71 -3.32 28.47
C PHE A 468 39.24 -1.88 28.24
N ASP A 469 40.14 -0.89 28.25
CA ASP A 469 39.78 0.52 28.04
C ASP A 469 39.35 0.75 26.59
N ASP A 470 40.10 0.23 25.62
CA ASP A 470 39.76 0.27 24.20
C ASP A 470 38.45 -0.47 23.92
N PHE A 471 38.23 -1.59 24.62
CA PHE A 471 36.96 -2.30 24.58
C PHE A 471 35.79 -1.43 25.06
N LEU A 472 35.93 -0.69 26.16
CA LEU A 472 34.87 0.18 26.65
C LEU A 472 34.57 1.35 25.70
N LEU A 473 35.54 1.84 24.93
CA LEU A 473 35.28 2.82 23.87
C LEU A 473 34.38 2.24 22.78
N HIS A 474 34.58 0.97 22.41
CA HIS A 474 33.69 0.27 21.48
C HIS A 474 32.27 0.11 22.06
N VAL A 475 32.17 -0.26 23.34
CA VAL A 475 30.87 -0.39 24.03
C VAL A 475 30.14 0.94 24.12
N ASP A 476 30.83 2.04 24.45
CA ASP A 476 30.22 3.38 24.54
C ASP A 476 29.71 3.86 23.17
N GLY A 477 30.46 3.61 22.09
CA GLY A 477 30.01 3.87 20.73
C GLY A 477 28.77 3.07 20.35
N TRP A 478 28.78 1.75 20.62
CA TRP A 478 27.62 0.88 20.37
C TRP A 478 26.39 1.32 21.17
N LEU A 479 26.56 1.64 22.46
CA LEU A 479 25.49 2.16 23.31
C LEU A 479 24.93 3.49 22.80
N CYS A 480 25.80 4.40 22.36
CA CYS A 480 25.40 5.67 21.77
C CYS A 480 24.54 5.45 20.53
N GLU A 481 24.96 4.55 19.63
CA GLU A 481 24.19 4.22 18.42
C GLU A 481 22.82 3.63 18.77
N ILE A 482 22.75 2.57 19.57
CA ILE A 482 21.47 1.90 19.86
C ILE A 482 20.50 2.79 20.63
N LYS A 483 21.01 3.61 21.56
CA LYS A 483 20.22 4.57 22.34
C LYS A 483 19.66 5.65 21.43
N ASP A 484 20.48 6.15 20.50
CA ASP A 484 20.10 7.29 19.67
C ASP A 484 19.30 6.91 18.41
N MET A 485 19.16 5.62 18.08
CA MET A 485 18.34 5.16 16.95
C MET A 485 16.91 5.71 16.99
N GLN A 486 16.40 6.09 15.81
CA GLN A 486 14.99 6.45 15.64
C GLN A 486 14.15 5.20 15.42
N ILE A 487 13.19 4.99 16.31
CA ILE A 487 12.22 3.90 16.26
C ILE A 487 10.80 4.45 16.17
N ARG A 488 9.86 3.57 15.81
CA ARG A 488 8.43 3.89 15.81
C ARG A 488 7.93 3.81 17.25
N ASP A 489 7.27 4.85 17.72
CA ASP A 489 6.68 4.94 19.06
C ASP A 489 5.15 4.89 18.99
N GLY A 490 4.64 3.98 18.16
CA GLY A 490 3.22 3.81 17.89
C GLY A 490 2.91 3.57 16.42
N LEU A 491 1.64 3.80 16.07
CA LEU A 491 1.11 3.64 14.73
C LEU A 491 0.39 4.92 14.28
N HIS A 492 0.42 5.21 12.99
CA HIS A 492 -0.37 6.31 12.43
C HIS A 492 -1.87 5.94 12.42
N VAL A 493 -2.74 6.90 12.71
CA VAL A 493 -4.20 6.77 12.49
C VAL A 493 -4.59 7.73 11.37
N LEU A 494 -5.20 7.23 10.30
CA LEU A 494 -5.42 7.99 9.07
C LEU A 494 -6.12 9.34 9.33
N GLY A 495 -5.45 10.42 8.93
CA GLY A 495 -5.90 11.80 9.08
C GLY A 495 -5.84 12.35 10.51
N ASN A 496 -5.17 11.66 11.42
CA ASN A 496 -4.83 12.15 12.76
C ASN A 496 -3.36 12.59 12.81
N PRO A 497 -3.04 13.89 12.72
CA PRO A 497 -1.67 14.35 12.79
C PRO A 497 -1.09 14.18 14.20
N PRO A 498 0.22 13.92 14.36
CA PRO A 498 0.88 13.88 15.65
C PRO A 498 0.66 15.16 16.45
N ALA A 499 0.48 15.04 17.76
CA ALA A 499 0.29 16.15 18.68
C ALA A 499 1.14 15.95 19.94
N GLY A 500 1.34 17.02 20.73
CA GLY A 500 2.10 16.94 21.98
C GLY A 500 3.52 16.42 21.77
N ALA A 501 3.90 15.41 22.57
CA ALA A 501 5.23 14.80 22.55
C ALA A 501 5.54 14.12 21.21
N ASP A 502 4.60 13.38 20.63
CA ASP A 502 4.76 12.68 19.34
C ASP A 502 5.14 13.65 18.22
N ARG A 503 4.52 14.86 18.23
CA ARG A 503 4.86 15.90 17.25
C ARG A 503 6.27 16.42 17.46
N VAL A 504 6.66 16.68 18.70
CA VAL A 504 8.02 17.16 19.03
C VAL A 504 9.04 16.11 18.61
N ASN A 505 8.83 14.85 18.98
CA ASN A 505 9.73 13.75 18.62
C ASN A 505 9.85 13.57 17.11
N LEU A 506 8.73 13.60 16.37
CA LEU A 506 8.78 13.50 14.91
C LEU A 506 9.50 14.69 14.27
N VAL A 507 9.27 15.91 14.74
CA VAL A 507 9.99 17.10 14.23
C VAL A 507 11.49 16.99 14.51
N LEU A 508 11.87 16.54 15.71
CA LEU A 508 13.29 16.30 16.04
C LEU A 508 13.91 15.22 15.15
N ALA A 509 13.19 14.13 14.90
CA ALA A 509 13.63 13.07 14.00
C ALA A 509 13.88 13.59 12.58
N VAL A 510 12.95 14.38 12.04
CA VAL A 510 13.08 15.02 10.72
C VAL A 510 14.27 15.97 10.72
N LEU A 511 14.35 16.89 11.69
CA LEU A 511 15.38 17.94 11.73
C LEU A 511 16.77 17.41 12.09
N ARG A 512 16.91 16.20 12.60
CA ARG A 512 18.21 15.58 12.86
C ARG A 512 19.01 15.40 11.57
N ALA A 513 18.35 14.98 10.48
CA ALA A 513 19.02 14.79 9.21
C ALA A 513 19.43 16.15 8.58
N ARG A 514 20.54 16.16 7.83
CA ARG A 514 20.83 17.27 6.92
C ARG A 514 19.75 17.34 5.87
N GLN A 515 19.24 18.54 5.67
CA GLN A 515 18.08 18.75 4.84
C GLN A 515 18.51 19.37 3.50
N ILE A 516 17.93 18.89 2.40
CA ILE A 516 18.27 19.33 1.03
C ILE A 516 17.02 19.98 0.42
N TRP A 517 17.14 21.23 -0.02
CA TRP A 517 16.08 21.96 -0.72
C TRP A 517 16.50 22.28 -2.14
N GLY A 518 15.59 22.03 -3.09
CA GLY A 518 15.81 22.33 -4.51
C GLY A 518 17.05 21.63 -5.08
N GLY A 519 17.46 20.49 -4.51
CA GLY A 519 18.66 19.74 -4.87
C GLY A 519 20.00 20.48 -4.72
N THR A 520 20.01 21.69 -4.14
CA THR A 520 21.16 22.62 -4.24
C THR A 520 21.59 23.20 -2.90
N THR A 521 20.66 23.37 -1.95
CA THR A 521 20.96 23.94 -0.63
C THR A 521 20.88 22.87 0.43
N ALA A 522 22.00 22.61 1.10
CA ALA A 522 22.05 21.73 2.27
C ALA A 522 22.12 22.58 3.54
N LEU A 523 21.13 22.43 4.43
CA LEU A 523 21.21 22.98 5.78
C LEU A 523 21.66 21.88 6.74
N PRO A 524 22.51 22.22 7.74
CA PRO A 524 22.90 21.27 8.78
C PRO A 524 21.67 20.76 9.52
N GLY A 525 21.78 19.56 10.08
CA GLY A 525 20.77 19.05 11.01
C GLY A 525 20.69 19.94 12.25
N LEU A 526 19.58 19.88 12.99
CA LEU A 526 19.35 20.74 14.17
C LEU A 526 20.44 20.59 15.22
N ARG A 527 20.91 19.36 15.49
CA ARG A 527 21.99 19.13 16.45
C ARG A 527 23.33 19.67 15.97
N GLU A 528 23.65 19.50 14.68
CA GLU A 528 24.82 20.12 14.06
C GLU A 528 24.76 21.66 14.16
N ALA A 529 23.57 22.25 13.93
CA ALA A 529 23.34 23.68 14.08
C ALA A 529 23.48 24.17 15.52
N LEU A 530 23.21 23.29 16.50
CA LEU A 530 23.46 23.53 17.94
C LEU A 530 24.92 23.28 18.35
N GLY A 531 25.77 22.84 17.43
CA GLY A 531 27.22 22.67 17.65
C GLY A 531 27.68 21.23 17.93
N LEU A 532 26.81 20.23 17.77
CA LEU A 532 27.20 18.82 17.88
C LEU A 532 27.96 18.38 16.61
N ASP A 533 29.14 17.78 16.79
CA ASP A 533 29.78 17.01 15.72
C ASP A 533 29.23 15.59 15.74
N GLU A 534 28.28 15.29 14.84
CA GLU A 534 27.65 13.97 14.72
C GLU A 534 28.66 12.85 14.44
N SER A 535 29.85 13.15 13.88
CA SER A 535 30.88 12.13 13.62
C SER A 535 31.68 11.72 14.85
N ALA A 536 31.61 12.53 15.92
CA ALA A 536 32.31 12.33 17.18
C ALA A 536 31.34 12.42 18.38
N ALA A 537 30.04 12.30 18.13
CA ALA A 537 29.02 12.38 19.16
C ALA A 537 29.21 11.24 20.17
N THR A 538 29.17 11.59 21.45
CA THR A 538 29.12 10.63 22.54
C THR A 538 27.70 10.58 23.08
N ARG A 539 27.42 9.55 23.88
CA ARG A 539 26.14 9.39 24.56
C ARG A 539 25.69 10.64 25.31
N VAL A 540 26.63 11.32 25.98
CA VAL A 540 26.35 12.52 26.77
C VAL A 540 26.10 13.73 25.88
N THR A 541 26.94 13.97 24.87
CA THR A 541 26.79 15.15 24.01
C THR A 541 25.54 15.06 23.12
N ALA A 542 25.16 13.84 22.71
CA ALA A 542 23.90 13.59 22.01
C ALA A 542 22.68 13.89 22.89
N ASP A 543 22.70 13.49 24.17
CA ASP A 543 21.63 13.80 25.14
C ASP A 543 21.49 15.30 25.40
N GLU A 544 22.61 16.01 25.59
CA GLU A 544 22.60 17.46 25.83
C GLU A 544 22.06 18.24 24.61
N ALA A 545 22.46 17.85 23.41
CA ALA A 545 21.98 18.44 22.16
C ALA A 545 20.48 18.18 21.97
N GLU A 546 20.02 16.95 22.20
CA GLU A 546 18.59 16.58 22.14
C GLU A 546 17.76 17.35 23.18
N ALA A 547 18.26 17.49 24.41
CA ALA A 547 17.57 18.23 25.47
C ALA A 547 17.46 19.72 25.15
N THR A 548 18.47 20.29 24.49
CA THR A 548 18.46 21.69 24.04
C THR A 548 17.54 21.91 22.85
N ALA A 549 17.40 20.90 21.99
CA ALA A 549 16.55 20.93 20.81
C ALA A 549 15.04 20.83 21.15
N ARG A 550 14.69 20.23 22.30
CA ARG A 550 13.32 20.10 22.83
C ARG A 550 12.84 21.41 23.45
#